data_AF-A0A7J4NEG6-F1
#
_entry.id   AF-A0A7J4NEG6-F1
#
_cell.length_a   1.000
_cell.length_b   1.000
_cell.length_c   1.000
_cell.angle_alpha   90.00
_cell.angle_beta   90.00
_cell.angle_gamma   90.00
#
_symmetry.space_group_name_H-M   'P 1'
#
loop_
_entity.id
_entity.type
_entity.pdbx_description
1 polymer ?
#
loop_
_entity_poly.entity_id
_entity_poly.type
_entity_poly.pdbx_seq_one_letter_code
_entity_poly.pdbx_strand_id
1 'polypeptide(L)' 'MSGMSAIGIHVLLDYTGYVSPTDNDGKWILELMRRAVNEAGIREVHSHVEQFDGTLSPLGFAAVVLIDESHVSAHCYS' A
#
# COMPACT_ATOMS: atom_id res chain seq x y z
N MET A 1 10.59 6.46 -35.35
CA MET A 1 10.48 6.19 -33.90
C MET A 1 9.25 6.93 -33.39
N SER A 2 8.10 6.26 -33.33
CA SER A 2 6.91 6.79 -32.63
C SER A 2 7.30 7.04 -31.17
N GLY A 3 6.97 8.22 -30.61
CA GLY A 3 7.33 8.58 -29.24
C GLY A 3 6.88 7.51 -28.24
N MET A 4 7.80 7.10 -27.36
CA MET A 4 7.49 6.13 -26.31
C MET A 4 6.49 6.76 -25.33
N SER A 5 5.22 6.36 -25.43
CA SER A 5 4.23 6.63 -24.39
C SER A 5 4.63 5.91 -23.10
N ALA A 6 4.31 6.50 -21.95
CA ALA A 6 4.44 5.80 -20.68
C ALA A 6 3.56 4.54 -20.71
N ILE A 7 4.12 3.42 -20.25
CA ILE A 7 3.43 2.12 -20.15
C ILE A 7 2.65 1.95 -18.84
N GLY A 8 2.76 2.93 -17.93
CA GLY A 8 2.10 2.93 -16.62
C GLY A 8 2.00 4.33 -16.04
N ILE A 9 1.25 4.44 -14.94
CA ILE A 9 1.04 5.68 -14.18
C ILE A 9 1.33 5.36 -12.72
N HIS A 10 2.05 6.24 -12.04
CA HIS A 10 2.33 6.14 -10.61
C HIS A 10 1.77 7.37 -9.90
N VAL A 11 0.87 7.16 -8.94
CA VAL A 11 0.25 8.20 -8.11
C VAL A 11 0.82 8.09 -6.70
N LEU A 12 1.34 9.20 -6.17
CA LEU A 12 1.84 9.32 -4.80
C LEU A 12 0.92 10.27 -4.03
N LEU A 13 0.53 9.89 -2.81
CA LEU A 13 -0.40 10.63 -1.96
C LEU A 13 0.10 10.63 -0.51
N ASP A 14 0.07 11.80 0.12
CA ASP A 14 0.35 11.96 1.55
C ASP A 14 -0.96 12.20 2.31
N TYR A 15 -1.31 11.27 3.20
CA TYR A 15 -2.45 11.41 4.10
C TYR A 15 -1.99 11.98 5.43
N THR A 16 -2.49 13.17 5.78
CA THR A 16 -2.19 13.84 7.06
C THR A 16 -3.39 13.76 8.00
N GLY A 17 -3.13 13.71 9.31
CA GLY A 17 -4.19 13.61 10.33
C GLY A 17 -4.88 12.24 10.37
N TYR A 18 -4.22 11.19 9.88
CA TYR A 18 -4.71 9.83 10.01
C TYR A 18 -4.81 9.44 11.48
N VAL A 19 -5.98 8.92 11.87
CA VAL A 19 -6.22 8.34 13.18
C VAL A 19 -6.63 6.90 12.93
N SER A 20 -5.87 5.97 13.47
CA SER A 20 -6.17 4.56 13.28
C SER A 20 -7.54 4.20 13.87
N PRO A 21 -8.39 3.45 13.13
CA PRO A 21 -9.63 2.92 13.68
C PRO A 21 -9.42 1.64 14.52
N THR A 22 -8.24 1.02 14.53
CA THR A 22 -7.96 -0.25 15.23
C THR A 22 -6.52 -0.35 15.75
N ASP A 23 -6.26 -1.22 16.74
CA ASP A 23 -4.90 -1.42 17.27
C ASP A 23 -3.94 -2.13 16.30
N ASN A 24 -4.44 -2.80 15.25
CA ASN A 24 -3.64 -3.50 14.22
C ASN A 24 -3.96 -2.96 12.83
N ASP A 25 -3.68 -1.68 12.67
CA ASP A 25 -4.06 -0.88 11.51
C ASP A 25 -3.38 -1.30 10.22
N GLY A 26 -2.15 -1.82 10.28
CA GLY A 26 -1.45 -2.34 9.13
C GLY A 26 -2.19 -3.49 8.46
N LYS A 27 -2.71 -4.45 9.24
CA LYS A 27 -3.51 -5.55 8.68
C LYS A 27 -4.79 -5.03 8.03
N TRP A 28 -5.46 -4.07 8.68
CA TRP A 28 -6.67 -3.46 8.14
C TRP A 28 -6.40 -2.70 6.83
N ILE A 29 -5.32 -1.93 6.75
CA ILE A 29 -4.88 -1.23 5.54
C ILE A 29 -4.52 -2.22 4.43
N LEU A 30 -3.83 -3.33 4.73
CA LEU A 30 -3.54 -4.35 3.73
C LEU A 30 -4.82 -4.94 3.14
N GLU A 31 -5.80 -5.28 3.98
CA GLU A 31 -7.11 -5.80 3.51
C GLU A 31 -7.85 -4.77 2.66
N LEU A 32 -7.78 -3.48 3.01
CA LEU A 32 -8.35 -2.38 2.23
C LEU A 32 -7.67 -2.25 0.86
N MET A 33 -6.33 -2.26 0.81
CA MET A 33 -5.55 -2.18 -0.43
C MET A 33 -5.84 -3.35 -1.36
N ARG A 34 -5.88 -4.58 -0.83
CA ARG A 34 -6.20 -5.80 -1.61
C ARG A 34 -7.61 -5.74 -2.18
N ARG A 35 -8.57 -5.22 -1.41
CA ARG A 35 -9.94 -4.99 -1.89
C ARG A 35 -9.97 -3.97 -3.03
N ALA A 36 -9.25 -2.85 -2.90
CA ALA A 36 -9.16 -1.84 -3.96
C ALA A 36 -8.54 -2.41 -5.24
N VAL A 37 -7.48 -3.23 -5.13
CA VAL A 37 -6.88 -3.94 -6.27
C VAL A 37 -7.90 -4.88 -6.93
N ASN A 38 -8.65 -5.64 -6.14
CA ASN A 38 -9.68 -6.55 -6.66
C ASN A 38 -10.84 -5.82 -7.35
N GLU A 39 -11.35 -4.74 -6.74
CA GLU A 39 -12.41 -3.90 -7.28
C GLU A 39 -11.99 -3.19 -8.58
N ALA A 40 -10.70 -2.88 -8.73
CA ALA A 40 -10.13 -2.35 -9.96
C ALA A 40 -9.95 -3.41 -11.07
N GLY A 41 -10.25 -4.68 -10.80
CA GLY A 41 -10.08 -5.79 -11.75
C GLY A 41 -8.61 -6.16 -12.00
N ILE A 42 -7.71 -5.78 -11.09
CA ILE A 42 -6.26 -6.01 -11.20
C ILE A 42 -5.89 -7.31 -10.47
N ARG A 43 -4.96 -8.08 -11.04
CA ARG A 43 -4.47 -9.32 -10.42
C ARG A 43 -3.47 -9.00 -9.31
N GLU A 44 -3.78 -9.46 -8.10
CA GLU A 44 -2.82 -9.52 -7.00
C GLU A 44 -1.81 -10.65 -7.25
N VAL A 45 -0.52 -10.31 -7.24
CA VAL A 45 0.61 -11.26 -7.37
C VAL A 45 1.13 -11.67 -6.00
N HIS A 46 1.20 -10.74 -5.05
CA HIS A 46 1.64 -10.97 -3.68
C HIS A 46 1.14 -9.83 -2.78
N SER A 47 0.95 -10.10 -1.50
CA SER A 47 0.62 -9.07 -0.51
C SER A 47 1.32 -9.35 0.82
N HIS A 48 1.80 -8.29 1.47
CA HIS A 48 2.47 -8.37 2.76
C HIS A 48 2.29 -7.06 3.54
N VAL A 49 2.24 -7.18 4.86
CA VAL A 49 2.33 -6.06 5.79
C VAL A 49 3.24 -6.45 6.93
N GLU A 50 4.13 -5.53 7.28
CA GLU A 50 4.94 -5.59 8.48
C GLU A 50 4.43 -4.51 9.45
N GLN A 51 4.05 -4.92 10.66
CA GLN A 51 3.66 -4.01 11.73
C GLN A 51 4.87 -3.72 12.59
N PHE A 52 5.10 -2.44 12.90
CA PHE A 52 6.19 -1.97 13.76
C PHE A 52 5.65 -1.57 15.13
N ASP A 53 6.36 -1.98 16.18
CA ASP A 53 6.02 -1.73 17.58
C ASP A 53 6.72 -0.50 18.19
N GLY A 54 7.51 0.23 17.39
CA GLY A 54 8.28 1.39 17.86
C GLY A 54 9.65 1.07 18.44
N THR A 55 10.06 -0.21 18.53
CA THR A 55 11.32 -0.59 19.20
C THR A 55 12.56 -0.46 18.30
N LEU A 56 12.48 -0.99 17.07
CA LEU A 56 13.56 -0.95 16.07
C LEU A 56 13.28 0.04 14.93
N SER A 57 12.00 0.16 14.56
CA SER A 57 11.47 1.07 13.55
C SER A 57 10.42 1.97 14.20
N PRO A 58 10.13 3.16 13.64
CA PRO A 58 9.02 3.99 14.10
C PRO A 58 7.72 3.18 14.21
N LEU A 59 6.90 3.51 15.20
CA LEU A 59 5.58 2.89 15.37
C LEU A 59 4.74 3.09 14.11
N GLY A 60 4.03 2.04 13.68
CA GLY A 60 3.21 2.07 12.47
C GLY A 60 3.34 0.80 11.66
N PHE A 61 3.30 0.91 10.32
CA PHE A 61 3.40 -0.26 9.44
C PHE A 61 3.97 0.10 8.06
N ALA A 62 4.40 -0.94 7.34
CA ALA A 62 4.66 -0.88 5.90
C ALA A 62 3.90 -2.02 5.19
N ALA A 63 3.05 -1.68 4.23
CA ALA A 63 2.21 -2.60 3.48
C ALA A 63 2.46 -2.50 1.98
N VAL A 64 2.38 -3.64 1.29
CA VAL A 64 2.49 -3.71 -0.17
C VAL A 64 1.55 -4.76 -0.75
N VAL A 65 0.95 -4.44 -1.89
CA VAL A 65 0.27 -5.37 -2.79
C VAL A 65 0.98 -5.29 -4.14
N LEU A 66 1.69 -6.35 -4.51
CA LEU A 66 2.28 -6.48 -5.85
C LEU A 66 1.18 -6.83 -6.84
N ILE A 67 1.17 -6.13 -7.97
CA ILE A 67 0.28 -6.38 -9.11
C ILE A 67 1.13 -6.68 -10.35
N ASP A 68 0.51 -7.02 -11.47
CA ASP A 68 1.25 -7.24 -12.72
C ASP A 68 2.09 -6.00 -13.07
N GLU A 69 3.42 -6.17 -13.05
CA GLU A 69 4.42 -5.17 -13.43
C GLU A 69 4.42 -3.86 -12.60
N SER A 70 3.79 -3.84 -11.41
CA SER A 70 3.73 -2.65 -10.54
C SER A 70 3.36 -2.99 -9.06
N HIS A 71 2.92 -2.01 -8.28
CA HIS A 71 2.52 -2.18 -6.87
C HIS A 71 1.51 -1.12 -6.41
N VAL A 72 0.86 -1.41 -5.28
CA VAL A 72 0.22 -0.43 -4.40
C VAL A 72 0.88 -0.58 -3.03
N SER A 73 1.36 0.50 -2.43
CA SER A 73 2.01 0.48 -1.11
C SER A 73 1.43 1.54 -0.17
N ALA A 74 1.58 1.31 1.12
CA ALA A 74 1.23 2.26 2.17
C ALA A 74 2.25 2.19 3.30
N HIS A 75 2.63 3.35 3.82
CA HIS A 75 3.53 3.50 4.96
C HIS A 75 2.87 4.44 5.96
N CYS A 76 2.79 4.03 7.22
CA CYS A 76 2.23 4.84 8.29
C CYS A 76 3.24 5.05 9.39
N TYR A 77 3.29 6.28 9.91
CA TYR A 77 4.05 6.68 11.08
C TYR A 77 3.04 7.16 12.13
N SER A 78 2.81 6.33 13.15
CA SER A 78 1.73 6.49 14.14
C SER A 78 2.21 7.10 15.46
#